data_AF-A0A9P3AXW0-F1
#
_entry.id   AF-A0A9P3AXW0-F1
#
_cell.length_a   1.000
_cell.length_b   1.000
_cell.length_c   1.000
_cell.angle_alpha   90.00
_cell.angle_beta   90.00
_cell.angle_gamma   90.00
#
_symmetry.space_group_name_H-M   'P 1'
#
loop_
_entity.id
_entity.type
_entity.pdbx_description
1 polymer ?
#
loop_
_entity_poly.entity_id
_entity_poly.type
_entity_poly.pdbx_seq_one_letter_code
_entity_poly.pdbx_strand_id
1 'polypeptide(L)'
;MKTGLGWQLSGIDIHGAGTVASHGGTMLDSHSLMIVLPEHKLGVIVAANSATGQGAVKTVAARTLALALEAKTGIRQPAPVTPPVVADAALPAEQLGHYKAWYDSLIGLVHVSPTRSALDAEVMGHTLQLRPRGAGEFGLRYKLFGLIPVQVASFDNIRISTRKIAGREVLVGHFGADTMLVGERLNPAPIPPALLDFVGEYEIVNEGMGITPEMIAVSIEDGMLVGNTRFAQLPGFVLRIGLTPISSTELLVSGLGTGKGETIALSVEQGEQVLRFSGLELRKKKRHLAAVVEK
;
A
#
# COMPACT_ATOMS: atom_id res chain seq x y z
N MET A 1 17.61 0.39 -0.38
CA MET A 1 17.30 0.34 1.06
C MET A 1 18.39 -0.47 1.76
N LYS A 2 19.07 0.12 2.74
CA LYS A 2 20.07 -0.54 3.58
C LYS A 2 19.43 -0.82 4.95
N THR A 3 19.44 -2.06 5.39
CA THR A 3 18.90 -2.49 6.68
C THR A 3 19.91 -3.34 7.43
N GLY A 4 19.82 -3.33 8.76
CA GLY A 4 20.53 -4.23 9.66
C GLY A 4 19.55 -5.12 10.43
N LEU A 5 19.90 -5.49 11.66
CA LEU A 5 19.07 -6.28 12.58
C LEU A 5 17.85 -5.47 13.07
N GLY A 6 16.85 -5.28 12.22
CA GLY A 6 15.66 -4.46 12.47
C GLY A 6 15.84 -2.96 12.18
N TRP A 7 17.06 -2.47 12.06
CA TRP A 7 17.32 -1.05 11.83
C TRP A 7 17.33 -0.68 10.34
N GLN A 8 16.69 0.43 10.01
CA GLN A 8 16.83 1.10 8.71
C GLN A 8 18.06 2.00 8.77
N LEU A 9 18.99 1.83 7.83
CA LEU A 9 20.26 2.56 7.74
C LEU A 9 20.29 3.53 6.54
N SER A 10 19.11 3.78 5.96
CA SER A 10 18.86 4.65 4.81
C SER A 10 17.39 5.09 4.85
N GLY A 11 17.03 6.24 4.29
CA GLY A 11 15.65 6.77 4.30
C GLY A 11 15.43 8.00 5.19
N ILE A 12 16.45 8.37 5.96
CA ILE A 12 16.53 9.62 6.72
C ILE A 12 17.93 10.16 6.52
N ASP A 13 18.04 11.30 5.83
CA ASP A 13 19.32 11.96 5.59
C ASP A 13 19.57 13.01 6.66
N ILE A 14 20.68 12.86 7.38
CA ILE A 14 21.21 13.85 8.33
C ILE A 14 22.69 13.99 8.01
N HIS A 15 23.03 15.04 7.26
CA HIS A 15 24.37 15.30 6.78
C HIS A 15 25.35 15.52 7.95
N GLY A 16 26.55 14.95 7.82
CA GLY A 16 27.59 15.03 8.84
C GLY A 16 27.33 14.18 10.10
N ALA A 17 26.23 13.41 10.14
CA ALA A 17 25.88 12.63 11.31
C ALA A 17 26.59 11.26 11.41
N GLY A 18 27.32 10.83 10.38
CA GLY A 18 27.83 9.46 10.31
C GLY A 18 26.69 8.47 10.05
N THR A 19 26.61 7.40 10.84
CA THR A 19 25.54 6.41 10.71
C THR A 19 24.22 6.99 11.22
N VAL A 20 23.20 7.00 10.37
CA VAL A 20 21.82 7.29 10.77
C VAL A 20 21.05 5.97 10.80
N ALA A 21 20.58 5.57 11.98
CA ALA A 21 19.76 4.38 12.14
C ALA A 21 18.35 4.75 12.62
N SER A 22 17.32 4.14 12.03
CA SER A 22 15.93 4.41 12.39
C SER A 22 15.06 3.17 12.40
N HIS A 23 13.96 3.25 13.15
CA HIS A 23 12.85 2.30 13.08
C HIS A 23 11.56 3.05 13.39
N GLY A 24 10.49 2.74 12.66
CA GLY A 24 9.17 3.30 12.93
C GLY A 24 8.08 2.25 12.90
N GLY A 25 6.90 2.63 13.37
CA GLY A 25 5.67 1.87 13.27
C GLY A 25 4.56 2.76 12.75
N THR A 26 3.63 2.19 11.98
CA THR A 26 2.43 2.90 11.54
C THR A 26 1.27 1.93 11.52
N MET A 27 0.22 2.31 12.24
CA MET A 27 -1.12 1.76 12.18
C MET A 27 -2.07 2.88 11.72
N LEU A 28 -3.37 2.61 11.65
CA LEU A 28 -4.35 3.57 11.13
C LEU A 28 -4.43 4.86 11.97
N ASP A 29 -4.30 4.76 13.29
CA ASP A 29 -4.41 5.90 14.21
C ASP A 29 -3.13 6.15 15.02
N SER A 30 -2.08 5.37 14.79
CA SER A 30 -0.91 5.34 15.65
C SER A 30 0.37 5.33 14.81
N HIS A 31 1.28 6.27 15.08
CA HIS A 31 2.52 6.43 14.34
C HIS A 31 3.67 6.65 15.30
N SER A 32 4.81 6.00 15.04
CA SER A 32 6.03 6.20 15.81
C SER A 32 7.25 6.18 14.91
N LEU A 33 8.27 6.96 15.31
CA LEU A 33 9.57 6.95 14.68
C LEU A 33 10.65 7.18 15.72
N MET A 34 11.65 6.30 15.71
CA MET A 34 12.90 6.44 16.42
C MET A 34 14.02 6.67 15.41
N ILE A 35 14.90 7.63 15.69
CA ILE A 35 16.12 7.90 14.92
C ILE A 35 17.28 8.07 15.89
N VAL A 36 18.40 7.40 15.62
CA VAL A 36 19.62 7.49 16.43
C VAL A 36 20.84 7.83 15.56
N LEU A 37 21.74 8.62 16.14
CA LEU A 37 23.06 8.99 15.62
C LEU A 37 24.12 8.43 16.59
N PRO A 38 24.57 7.19 16.42
CA PRO A 38 25.45 6.53 17.39
C PRO A 38 26.76 7.28 17.64
N GLU A 39 27.39 7.80 16.59
CA GLU A 39 28.66 8.54 16.64
C GLU A 39 28.53 9.83 17.46
N HIS A 40 27.34 10.43 17.43
CA HIS A 40 27.03 11.66 18.16
C HIS A 40 26.34 11.40 19.49
N LYS A 41 26.06 10.14 19.86
CA LYS A 41 25.28 9.76 21.06
C LYS A 41 23.99 10.58 21.19
N LEU A 42 23.27 10.72 20.08
CA LEU A 42 21.99 11.41 20.00
C LEU A 42 20.91 10.43 19.54
N GLY A 43 19.71 10.61 20.05
CA GLY A 43 18.55 9.84 19.63
C GLY A 43 17.26 10.58 19.93
N VAL A 44 16.25 10.38 19.10
CA VAL A 44 14.92 10.97 19.23
C VAL A 44 13.89 9.88 18.98
N ILE A 45 12.85 9.86 19.80
CA ILE A 45 11.64 9.06 19.61
C ILE A 45 10.46 10.02 19.59
N VAL A 46 9.61 9.89 18.57
CA VAL A 46 8.35 10.62 18.47
C VAL A 46 7.25 9.61 18.23
N ALA A 47 6.13 9.77 18.95
CA ALA A 47 4.94 8.95 18.79
C ALA A 47 3.70 9.85 18.75
N ALA A 48 2.70 9.45 17.99
CA ALA A 48 1.41 10.09 17.89
C ALA A 48 0.30 9.03 17.86
N ASN A 49 -0.81 9.31 18.53
CA ASN A 49 -2.04 8.50 18.58
C ASN A 49 -3.19 9.20 17.82
N SER A 50 -2.87 9.74 16.64
CA SER A 50 -3.85 10.34 15.73
C SER A 50 -3.61 9.84 14.31
N ALA A 51 -4.69 9.55 13.58
CA ALA A 51 -4.68 9.14 12.18
C ALA A 51 -4.04 10.16 11.21
N THR A 52 -3.94 11.43 11.62
CA THR A 52 -3.27 12.48 10.83
C THR A 52 -1.82 12.73 11.27
N GLY A 53 -1.32 11.97 12.25
CA GLY A 53 -0.02 12.20 12.88
C GLY A 53 1.20 11.77 12.05
N GLN A 54 1.01 10.92 11.03
CA GLN A 54 2.12 10.28 10.30
C GLN A 54 3.19 11.26 9.79
N GLY A 55 2.77 12.31 9.08
CA GLY A 55 3.69 13.31 8.51
C GLY A 55 4.39 14.16 9.59
N ALA A 56 3.68 14.46 10.67
CA ALA A 56 4.20 15.22 11.80
C ALA A 56 5.29 14.43 12.54
N VAL A 57 5.07 13.13 12.81
CA VAL A 57 6.04 12.26 13.50
C VAL A 57 7.39 12.26 12.79
N LYS A 58 7.42 12.05 11.46
CA LYS A 58 8.67 12.06 10.69
C LYS A 58 9.36 13.42 10.72
N THR A 59 8.58 14.49 10.50
CA THR A 59 9.10 15.87 10.43
C THR A 59 9.69 16.31 11.78
N VAL A 60 8.96 16.08 12.87
CA VAL A 60 9.40 16.44 14.23
C VAL A 60 10.64 15.63 14.61
N ALA A 61 10.65 14.32 14.36
CA ALA A 61 11.80 13.49 14.71
C ALA A 61 13.08 13.95 14.00
N ALA A 62 13.01 14.15 12.67
CA ALA A 62 14.15 14.57 11.87
C ALA A 62 14.64 15.99 12.24
N ARG A 63 13.73 16.96 12.40
CA ARG A 63 14.09 18.34 12.75
C ARG A 63 14.67 18.45 14.15
N THR A 64 14.07 17.77 15.13
CA THR A 64 14.58 17.77 16.52
C THR A 64 15.98 17.20 16.57
N LEU A 65 16.24 16.10 15.86
CA LEU A 65 17.55 15.48 15.84
C LEU A 65 18.60 16.34 15.09
N ALA A 66 18.21 16.98 13.99
CA ALA A 66 19.05 17.95 13.28
C ALA A 66 19.45 19.13 14.18
N LEU A 67 18.49 19.72 14.90
CA LEU A 67 18.75 20.81 15.85
C LEU A 67 19.62 20.35 17.02
N ALA A 68 19.40 19.15 17.54
CA ALA A 68 20.23 18.58 18.61
C ALA A 68 21.67 18.34 18.14
N LEU A 69 21.86 17.88 16.89
CA LEU A 69 23.18 17.71 16.29
C LEU A 69 23.90 19.05 16.13
N GLU A 70 23.21 20.07 15.59
CA GLU A 70 23.74 21.43 15.47
C GLU A 70 24.13 22.00 16.83
N ALA A 71 23.26 21.90 17.83
CA ALA A 71 23.53 22.39 19.18
C ALA A 71 24.73 21.68 19.84
N LYS A 72 24.92 20.38 19.59
CA LYS A 72 25.98 19.57 20.20
C LYS A 72 27.33 19.71 19.48
N THR A 73 27.34 19.92 18.17
CA THR A 73 28.54 19.76 17.33
C THR A 73 28.81 20.94 16.39
N GLY A 74 27.84 21.84 16.21
CA GLY A 74 27.87 22.89 15.19
C GLY A 74 27.54 22.41 13.77
N ILE A 75 27.27 21.11 13.56
CA ILE A 75 26.93 20.57 12.24
C ILE A 75 25.50 20.97 11.86
N ARG A 76 25.38 21.93 10.94
CA ARG A 76 24.11 22.41 10.43
C ARG A 76 23.67 21.64 9.19
N GLN A 77 22.38 21.31 9.13
CA GLN A 77 21.81 20.63 7.98
C GLN A 77 21.66 21.59 6.79
N PRO A 78 22.00 21.16 5.55
CA PRO A 78 21.80 21.97 4.37
C PRO A 78 20.32 22.22 4.09
N ALA A 79 20.03 23.29 3.34
CA ALA A 79 18.68 23.52 2.85
C ALA A 79 18.25 22.36 1.93
N PRO A 80 16.97 21.92 1.97
CA PRO A 80 16.47 20.90 1.07
C PRO A 80 16.67 21.33 -0.39
N VAL A 81 17.31 20.47 -1.19
CA VAL A 81 17.45 20.68 -2.63
C VAL A 81 16.27 20.03 -3.33
N THR A 82 15.52 20.80 -4.11
CA THR A 82 14.46 20.25 -4.97
C THR A 82 15.12 19.43 -6.10
N PRO A 83 14.79 18.14 -6.26
CA PRO A 83 15.31 17.37 -7.38
C PRO A 83 14.88 18.02 -8.71
N PRO A 84 15.71 17.97 -9.76
CA PRO A 84 15.32 18.45 -11.07
C PRO A 84 14.12 17.64 -11.61
N VAL A 85 13.17 18.32 -12.24
CA VAL A 85 12.04 17.69 -12.92
C VAL A 85 12.58 16.84 -14.06
N VAL A 86 12.43 15.52 -13.97
CA VAL A 86 12.83 14.60 -15.04
C VAL A 86 11.86 14.76 -16.21
N ALA A 87 12.36 15.02 -17.42
CA ALA A 87 11.52 15.19 -18.60
C ALA A 87 10.63 13.96 -18.88
N ASP A 88 9.47 14.20 -19.48
CA ASP A 88 8.61 13.12 -19.97
C ASP A 88 9.35 12.31 -21.04
N ALA A 89 9.16 10.99 -21.01
CA ALA A 89 9.52 10.12 -22.11
C ALA A 89 8.26 9.64 -22.84
N ALA A 90 8.38 9.28 -24.10
CA ALA A 90 7.34 8.55 -24.82
C ALA A 90 7.72 7.07 -24.86
N LEU A 91 6.80 6.20 -24.43
CA LEU A 91 6.90 4.76 -24.64
C LEU A 91 5.89 4.34 -25.72
N PRO A 92 6.27 3.47 -26.66
CA PRO A 92 5.33 2.84 -27.58
C PRO A 92 4.20 2.09 -26.86
N ALA A 93 3.00 2.07 -27.45
CA ALA A 93 1.83 1.42 -26.86
C ALA A 93 2.04 -0.08 -26.57
N GLU A 94 2.81 -0.78 -27.40
CA GLU A 94 3.18 -2.18 -27.18
C GLU A 94 3.96 -2.37 -25.87
N GLN A 95 4.92 -1.47 -25.59
CA GLN A 95 5.70 -1.51 -24.36
C GLN A 95 4.85 -1.19 -23.13
N LEU A 96 3.89 -0.26 -23.26
CA LEU A 96 2.92 0.02 -22.20
C LEU A 96 2.05 -1.22 -21.88
N GLY A 97 1.75 -2.04 -22.89
CA GLY A 97 1.01 -3.29 -22.72
C GLY A 97 1.65 -4.28 -21.75
N HIS A 98 2.98 -4.28 -21.61
CA HIS A 98 3.68 -5.16 -20.67
C HIS A 98 3.36 -4.88 -19.20
N TYR A 99 2.98 -3.64 -18.88
CA TYR A 99 2.61 -3.20 -17.54
C TYR A 99 1.14 -3.47 -17.21
N LYS A 100 0.34 -4.01 -18.15
CA LYS A 100 -1.04 -4.40 -17.88
C LYS A 100 -1.06 -5.59 -16.92
N ALA A 101 -1.49 -5.36 -15.68
CA ALA A 101 -1.67 -6.41 -14.68
C ALA A 101 -2.36 -5.88 -13.43
N TRP A 102 -2.70 -6.83 -12.56
CA TRP A 102 -2.93 -6.57 -11.15
C TRP A 102 -1.60 -6.49 -10.41
N TYR A 103 -1.50 -5.52 -9.52
CA TYR A 103 -0.38 -5.35 -8.62
C TYR A 103 -0.88 -5.26 -7.18
N ASP A 104 -0.22 -5.94 -6.26
CA ASP A 104 -0.34 -5.60 -4.85
C ASP A 104 0.56 -4.39 -4.57
N SER A 105 0.13 -3.53 -3.66
CA SER A 105 0.91 -2.39 -3.23
C SER A 105 0.71 -2.09 -1.74
N LEU A 106 1.56 -1.22 -1.19
CA LEU A 106 1.46 -0.73 0.19
C LEU A 106 0.09 -0.12 0.53
N ILE A 107 -0.67 0.32 -0.47
CA ILE A 107 -1.98 0.95 -0.31
C ILE A 107 -3.13 0.06 -0.80
N GLY A 108 -2.85 -1.22 -1.05
CA GLY A 108 -3.81 -2.21 -1.50
C GLY A 108 -3.66 -2.58 -2.98
N LEU A 109 -4.68 -3.25 -3.49
CA LEU A 109 -4.73 -3.79 -4.84
C LEU A 109 -4.85 -2.68 -5.89
N VAL A 110 -4.00 -2.75 -6.92
CA VAL A 110 -3.93 -1.78 -8.03
C VAL A 110 -4.17 -2.52 -9.34
N HIS A 111 -5.11 -2.02 -10.14
CA HIS A 111 -5.24 -2.47 -11.53
C HIS A 111 -4.54 -1.48 -12.45
N VAL A 112 -3.58 -1.96 -13.24
CA VAL A 112 -2.86 -1.13 -14.22
C VAL A 112 -3.31 -1.50 -15.61
N SER A 113 -3.72 -0.49 -16.39
CA SER A 113 -4.15 -0.65 -17.77
C SER A 113 -3.49 0.38 -18.70
N PRO A 114 -3.13 0.01 -19.94
CA PRO A 114 -2.50 0.92 -20.87
C PRO A 114 -3.53 1.86 -21.51
N THR A 115 -3.10 3.10 -21.72
CA THR A 115 -3.78 4.08 -22.59
C THR A 115 -2.91 4.34 -23.83
N ARG A 116 -3.28 5.31 -24.67
CA ARG A 116 -2.51 5.62 -25.90
C ARG A 116 -1.06 6.02 -25.65
N SER A 117 -0.75 6.68 -24.53
CA SER A 117 0.59 7.24 -24.26
C SER A 117 1.03 7.19 -22.79
N ALA A 118 0.23 6.57 -21.93
CA ALA A 118 0.45 6.45 -20.49
C ALA A 118 -0.21 5.17 -19.96
N LEU A 119 -0.09 4.92 -18.66
CA LEU A 119 -0.89 3.90 -17.98
C LEU A 119 -1.90 4.57 -17.05
N ASP A 120 -3.02 3.92 -16.83
CA ASP A 120 -3.95 4.23 -15.75
C ASP A 120 -3.81 3.17 -14.65
N ALA A 121 -3.68 3.64 -13.41
CA ALA A 121 -3.62 2.83 -12.22
C ALA A 121 -4.85 3.12 -11.35
N GLU A 122 -5.74 2.14 -11.23
CA GLU A 122 -6.93 2.20 -10.38
C GLU A 122 -6.61 1.65 -9.00
N VAL A 123 -6.77 2.49 -7.98
CA VAL A 123 -6.36 2.18 -6.61
C VAL A 123 -7.26 2.94 -5.65
N MET A 124 -7.80 2.24 -4.65
CA MET A 124 -8.60 2.85 -3.58
C MET A 124 -9.82 3.67 -4.05
N GLY A 125 -10.42 3.34 -5.19
CA GLY A 125 -11.52 4.12 -5.78
C GLY A 125 -11.08 5.36 -6.57
N HIS A 126 -9.78 5.55 -6.75
CA HIS A 126 -9.18 6.64 -7.52
C HIS A 126 -8.45 6.12 -8.75
N THR A 127 -8.31 6.97 -9.76
CA THR A 127 -7.47 6.69 -10.94
C THR A 127 -6.27 7.62 -10.95
N LEU A 128 -5.08 7.05 -11.00
CA LEU A 128 -3.83 7.76 -11.19
C LEU A 128 -3.33 7.52 -12.62
N GLN A 129 -2.90 8.57 -13.30
CA GLN A 129 -2.16 8.42 -14.55
C GLN A 129 -0.68 8.23 -14.22
N LEU A 130 -0.09 7.17 -14.75
CA LEU A 130 1.34 6.89 -14.72
C LEU A 130 1.94 7.32 -16.05
N ARG A 131 2.63 8.47 -16.05
CA ARG A 131 3.27 9.00 -17.26
C ARG A 131 4.71 8.53 -17.38
N PRO A 132 5.11 7.93 -18.51
CA PRO A 132 6.49 7.50 -18.69
C PRO A 132 7.50 8.64 -18.55
N ARG A 133 8.61 8.31 -17.90
CA ARG A 133 9.81 9.13 -17.73
C ARG A 133 11.00 8.35 -18.29
N GLY A 134 12.17 9.01 -18.33
CA GLY A 134 13.41 8.33 -18.66
C GLY A 134 13.68 7.11 -17.78
N ALA A 135 14.47 6.17 -18.29
CA ALA A 135 14.94 4.98 -17.55
C ALA A 135 13.84 4.03 -17.02
N GLY A 136 12.65 4.02 -17.62
CA GLY A 136 11.57 3.09 -17.26
C GLY A 136 10.83 3.47 -15.96
N GLU A 137 10.95 4.72 -15.54
CA GLU A 137 10.20 5.29 -14.43
C GLU A 137 8.87 5.90 -14.92
N PHE A 138 7.92 6.05 -14.00
CA PHE A 138 6.63 6.67 -14.24
C PHE A 138 6.35 7.72 -13.17
N GLY A 139 6.02 8.94 -13.60
CA GLY A 139 5.51 9.99 -12.71
C GLY A 139 4.00 9.86 -12.51
N LEU A 140 3.50 10.36 -11.37
CA LEU A 140 2.08 10.28 -11.01
C LEU A 140 1.33 11.58 -11.30
N ARG A 141 0.13 11.45 -11.85
CA ARG A 141 -0.89 12.52 -11.89
C ARG A 141 -2.22 11.96 -11.41
N TYR A 142 -2.99 12.75 -10.67
CA TYR A 142 -4.32 12.34 -10.25
C TYR A 142 -5.30 12.57 -11.39
N LYS A 143 -6.21 11.63 -11.70
CA LYS A 143 -7.31 11.90 -12.64
C LYS A 143 -8.58 12.31 -11.91
N LEU A 144 -8.94 13.60 -12.01
CA LEU A 144 -10.24 14.08 -11.55
C LEU A 144 -11.35 13.35 -12.30
N PHE A 145 -12.28 12.75 -11.55
CA PHE A 145 -13.37 11.92 -12.06
C PHE A 145 -12.92 10.77 -12.99
N GLY A 146 -11.67 10.31 -12.86
CA GLY A 146 -11.11 9.26 -13.71
C GLY A 146 -10.69 9.71 -15.11
N LEU A 147 -10.86 10.99 -15.47
CA LEU A 147 -10.70 11.47 -16.85
C LEU A 147 -9.59 12.51 -17.00
N ILE A 148 -9.60 13.55 -16.16
CA ILE A 148 -8.77 14.75 -16.36
C ILE A 148 -7.51 14.65 -15.49
N PRO A 149 -6.31 14.43 -16.08
CA PRO A 149 -5.09 14.35 -15.28
C PRO A 149 -4.68 15.72 -14.76
N VAL A 150 -4.52 15.86 -13.45
CA VAL A 150 -4.04 17.06 -12.77
C VAL A 150 -2.75 16.77 -12.02
N GLN A 151 -1.85 17.76 -12.02
CA GLN A 151 -0.63 17.69 -11.23
C GLN A 151 -0.99 17.95 -9.77
N VAL A 152 -0.45 17.12 -8.88
CA VAL A 152 -0.59 17.31 -7.43
C VAL A 152 0.82 17.48 -6.88
N ALA A 153 1.08 18.58 -6.18
CA ALA A 153 2.43 18.92 -5.72
C ALA A 153 3.08 17.81 -4.87
N SER A 154 2.29 17.06 -4.11
CA SER A 154 2.77 15.91 -3.34
C SER A 154 3.27 14.74 -4.19
N PHE A 155 2.93 14.69 -5.48
CA PHE A 155 3.34 13.65 -6.42
C PHE A 155 4.58 14.02 -7.24
N ASP A 156 5.02 15.28 -7.23
CA ASP A 156 6.11 15.77 -8.10
C ASP A 156 7.42 14.98 -7.91
N ASN A 157 7.67 14.52 -6.68
CA ASN A 157 8.87 13.76 -6.32
C ASN A 157 8.63 12.25 -6.21
N ILE A 158 7.45 11.77 -6.59
CA ILE A 158 7.08 10.35 -6.55
C ILE A 158 7.21 9.79 -7.96
N ARG A 159 8.05 8.76 -8.10
CA ARG A 159 8.18 8.00 -9.33
C ARG A 159 8.07 6.52 -9.02
N ILE A 160 7.51 5.74 -9.94
CA ILE A 160 7.39 4.28 -9.81
C ILE A 160 8.13 3.63 -10.96
N SER A 161 8.80 2.52 -10.69
CA SER A 161 9.42 1.68 -11.73
C SER A 161 9.16 0.22 -11.42
N THR A 162 9.38 -0.66 -12.39
CA THR A 162 9.36 -2.11 -12.17
C THR A 162 10.78 -2.66 -12.16
N ARG A 163 11.02 -3.71 -11.38
CA ARG A 163 12.27 -4.48 -11.42
C ARG A 163 11.99 -5.96 -11.27
N LYS A 164 12.82 -6.81 -11.87
CA LYS A 164 12.78 -8.25 -11.62
C LYS A 164 13.80 -8.61 -10.54
N ILE A 165 13.35 -9.19 -9.43
CA ILE A 165 14.19 -9.61 -8.30
C ILE A 165 13.79 -11.04 -7.92
N ALA A 166 14.76 -11.97 -7.93
CA ALA A 166 14.53 -13.37 -7.58
C ALA A 166 13.31 -14.01 -8.27
N GLY A 167 13.10 -13.69 -9.56
CA GLY A 167 11.98 -14.20 -10.34
C GLY A 167 10.65 -13.44 -10.18
N ARG A 168 10.54 -12.51 -9.22
CA ARG A 168 9.35 -11.67 -9.01
C ARG A 168 9.48 -10.34 -9.74
N GLU A 169 8.39 -9.83 -10.28
CA GLU A 169 8.33 -8.47 -10.83
C GLU A 169 7.78 -7.53 -9.74
N VAL A 170 8.63 -6.65 -9.24
CA VAL A 170 8.35 -5.78 -8.10
C VAL A 170 8.18 -4.32 -8.51
N LEU A 171 7.33 -3.60 -7.78
CA LEU A 171 7.20 -2.15 -7.88
C LEU A 171 8.20 -1.48 -6.94
N VAL A 172 9.00 -0.57 -7.50
CA VAL A 172 9.94 0.26 -6.76
C VAL A 172 9.45 1.70 -6.81
N GLY A 173 9.14 2.25 -5.63
CA GLY A 173 8.81 3.65 -5.46
C GLY A 173 10.05 4.47 -5.17
N HIS A 174 10.18 5.61 -5.84
CA HIS A 174 11.23 6.59 -5.70
C HIS A 174 10.62 7.86 -5.11
N PHE A 175 11.05 8.24 -3.91
CA PHE A 175 10.55 9.38 -3.16
C PHE A 175 11.71 10.36 -2.95
N GLY A 176 11.90 11.28 -3.90
CA GLY A 176 13.13 12.08 -3.96
C GLY A 176 14.36 11.20 -4.23
N ALA A 177 15.31 11.17 -3.29
CA ALA A 177 16.51 10.33 -3.36
C ALA A 177 16.30 8.91 -2.79
N ASP A 178 15.20 8.70 -2.05
CA ASP A 178 14.93 7.42 -1.41
C ASP A 178 14.23 6.46 -2.37
N THR A 179 14.56 5.17 -2.26
CA THR A 179 13.89 4.10 -3.02
C THR A 179 13.43 3.00 -2.08
N MET A 180 12.21 2.51 -2.25
CA MET A 180 11.68 1.38 -1.50
C MET A 180 10.82 0.47 -2.37
N LEU A 181 10.70 -0.79 -1.94
CA LEU A 181 9.74 -1.74 -2.48
C LEU A 181 8.33 -1.26 -2.08
N VAL A 182 7.47 -1.01 -3.05
CA VAL A 182 6.10 -0.52 -2.80
C VAL A 182 5.01 -1.49 -3.22
N GLY A 183 5.38 -2.63 -3.81
CA GLY A 183 4.42 -3.61 -4.30
C GLY A 183 5.04 -4.66 -5.21
N GLU A 184 4.18 -5.48 -5.79
CA GLU A 184 4.57 -6.48 -6.78
C GLU A 184 3.47 -6.79 -7.78
N ARG A 185 3.86 -7.29 -8.94
CA ARG A 185 2.93 -7.84 -9.93
C ARG A 185 2.34 -9.13 -9.39
N LEU A 186 1.03 -9.23 -9.44
CA LEU A 186 0.31 -10.45 -9.08
C LEU A 186 0.15 -11.36 -10.28
N ASN A 187 0.16 -12.66 -10.01
CA ASN A 187 -0.16 -13.70 -10.96
C ASN A 187 -1.36 -14.48 -10.39
N PRO A 188 -2.61 -14.10 -10.73
CA PRO A 188 -3.79 -14.76 -10.22
C PRO A 188 -3.76 -16.28 -10.52
N ALA A 189 -4.08 -17.08 -9.52
CA ALA A 189 -4.23 -18.53 -9.70
C ALA A 189 -5.67 -18.86 -10.13
N PRO A 190 -5.88 -19.99 -10.83
CA PRO A 190 -7.23 -20.48 -11.12
C PRO A 190 -8.05 -20.65 -9.84
N ILE A 191 -9.30 -20.20 -9.86
CA ILE A 191 -10.21 -20.31 -8.71
C ILE A 191 -10.86 -21.70 -8.70
N PRO A 192 -10.64 -22.53 -7.67
CA PRO A 192 -11.35 -23.80 -7.54
C PRO A 192 -12.87 -23.57 -7.46
N PRO A 193 -13.71 -24.39 -8.11
CA PRO A 193 -15.17 -24.20 -8.12
C PRO A 193 -15.80 -24.10 -6.72
N ALA A 194 -15.28 -24.85 -5.74
CA ALA A 194 -15.74 -24.80 -4.36
C ALA A 194 -15.59 -23.41 -3.70
N LEU A 195 -14.66 -22.58 -4.19
CA LEU A 195 -14.44 -21.23 -3.66
C LEU A 195 -15.46 -20.20 -4.15
N LEU A 196 -16.21 -20.53 -5.21
CA LEU A 196 -17.27 -19.65 -5.72
C LEU A 196 -18.38 -19.45 -4.69
N ASP A 197 -18.64 -20.46 -3.85
CA ASP A 197 -19.62 -20.39 -2.77
C ASP A 197 -19.22 -19.39 -1.67
N PHE A 198 -17.93 -19.02 -1.60
CA PHE A 198 -17.42 -18.02 -0.65
C PHE A 198 -17.48 -16.59 -1.19
N VAL A 199 -17.95 -16.36 -2.41
CA VAL A 199 -18.17 -15.02 -2.96
C VAL A 199 -19.42 -14.39 -2.36
N GLY A 200 -19.31 -13.20 -1.78
CA GLY A 200 -20.44 -12.47 -1.19
C GLY A 200 -20.02 -11.53 -0.05
N GLU A 201 -21.02 -10.98 0.63
CA GLU A 201 -20.82 -10.13 1.81
C GLU A 201 -20.74 -10.95 3.09
N TYR A 202 -19.96 -10.45 4.04
CA TYR A 202 -19.71 -11.08 5.33
C TYR A 202 -19.92 -10.12 6.48
N GLU A 203 -20.18 -10.66 7.66
CA GLU A 203 -20.22 -9.95 8.93
C GLU A 203 -19.31 -10.64 9.95
N ILE A 204 -18.65 -9.85 10.81
CA ILE A 204 -17.86 -10.38 11.93
C ILE A 204 -18.84 -10.77 13.03
N VAL A 205 -18.75 -12.01 13.51
CA VAL A 205 -19.70 -12.56 14.50
C VAL A 205 -19.13 -12.71 15.91
N ASN A 206 -17.80 -12.60 16.06
CA ASN A 206 -17.13 -12.55 17.35
C ASN A 206 -16.75 -11.11 17.74
N GLU A 207 -16.29 -10.91 18.98
CA GLU A 207 -15.89 -9.58 19.45
C GLU A 207 -14.78 -9.01 18.55
N GLY A 208 -15.09 -7.87 17.92
CA GLY A 208 -14.13 -7.15 17.10
C GLY A 208 -13.07 -6.49 17.98
N MET A 209 -11.81 -6.64 17.60
CA MET A 209 -10.71 -5.86 18.18
C MET A 209 -10.40 -4.68 17.26
N GLY A 210 -10.40 -3.47 17.80
CA GLY A 210 -10.01 -2.25 17.08
C GLY A 210 -11.10 -1.70 16.15
N ILE A 211 -10.70 -1.24 14.96
CA ILE A 211 -11.58 -0.56 14.01
C ILE A 211 -12.35 -1.61 13.19
N THR A 212 -13.66 -1.67 13.41
CA THR A 212 -14.54 -2.60 12.70
C THR A 212 -14.91 -2.07 11.31
N PRO A 213 -14.73 -2.87 10.24
CA PRO A 213 -15.25 -2.52 8.93
C PRO A 213 -16.77 -2.39 8.91
N GLU A 214 -17.29 -1.47 8.12
CA GLU A 214 -18.72 -1.33 7.83
C GLU A 214 -19.19 -2.33 6.77
N MET A 215 -18.28 -2.73 5.87
CA MET A 215 -18.53 -3.72 4.84
C MET A 215 -17.30 -4.60 4.66
N ILE A 216 -17.55 -5.91 4.54
CA ILE A 216 -16.57 -6.92 4.16
C ILE A 216 -17.20 -7.78 3.07
N ALA A 217 -16.51 -7.92 1.94
CA ALA A 217 -17.00 -8.74 0.84
C ALA A 217 -15.86 -9.44 0.11
N VAL A 218 -16.13 -10.63 -0.40
CA VAL A 218 -15.28 -11.33 -1.36
C VAL A 218 -15.95 -11.24 -2.72
N SER A 219 -15.26 -10.71 -3.72
CA SER A 219 -15.70 -10.61 -5.12
C SER A 219 -14.75 -11.37 -6.05
N ILE A 220 -15.17 -11.56 -7.30
CA ILE A 220 -14.31 -12.01 -8.40
C ILE A 220 -14.14 -10.86 -9.38
N GLU A 221 -12.90 -10.55 -9.72
CA GLU A 221 -12.54 -9.52 -10.69
C GLU A 221 -11.42 -10.05 -11.58
N ASP A 222 -11.63 -10.04 -12.90
CA ASP A 222 -10.68 -10.55 -13.90
C ASP A 222 -10.08 -11.94 -13.57
N GLY A 223 -10.92 -12.83 -13.00
CA GLY A 223 -10.51 -14.18 -12.62
C GLY A 223 -9.72 -14.29 -11.32
N MET A 224 -9.65 -13.21 -10.53
CA MET A 224 -9.01 -13.17 -9.22
C MET A 224 -10.04 -12.98 -8.11
N LEU A 225 -9.84 -13.63 -6.96
CA LEU A 225 -10.62 -13.33 -5.74
C LEU A 225 -10.10 -12.03 -5.11
N VAL A 226 -11.02 -11.13 -4.77
CA VAL A 226 -10.70 -9.83 -4.16
C VAL A 226 -11.47 -9.67 -2.85
N GLY A 227 -10.73 -9.44 -1.77
CA GLY A 227 -11.29 -8.99 -0.50
C GLY A 227 -11.50 -7.48 -0.55
N ASN A 228 -12.72 -7.03 -0.24
CA ASN A 228 -13.11 -5.63 -0.21
C ASN A 228 -13.52 -5.27 1.21
N THR A 229 -13.03 -4.13 1.69
CA THR A 229 -13.31 -3.67 3.05
C THR A 229 -13.52 -2.16 3.04
N ARG A 230 -14.59 -1.70 3.66
CA ARG A 230 -14.88 -0.27 3.84
C ARG A 230 -14.97 0.06 5.32
N PHE A 231 -14.47 1.23 5.70
CA PHE A 231 -14.47 1.71 7.09
C PHE A 231 -15.27 3.01 7.17
N ALA A 232 -16.12 3.14 8.19
CA ALA A 232 -16.91 4.36 8.41
C ALA A 232 -16.01 5.59 8.65
N GLN A 233 -14.84 5.37 9.26
CA GLN A 233 -13.83 6.39 9.57
C GLN A 233 -13.07 6.86 8.32
N LEU A 234 -13.16 6.14 7.20
CA LEU A 234 -12.52 6.48 5.92
C LEU A 234 -13.55 6.50 4.78
N PRO A 235 -14.45 7.51 4.72
CA PRO A 235 -15.45 7.61 3.67
C PRO A 235 -14.81 7.69 2.28
N GLY A 236 -15.40 6.97 1.32
CA GLY A 236 -14.90 6.92 -0.07
C GLY A 236 -13.69 6.00 -0.26
N PHE A 237 -13.10 5.47 0.82
CA PHE A 237 -12.01 4.52 0.76
C PHE A 237 -12.53 3.08 0.80
N VAL A 238 -12.13 2.29 -0.19
CA VAL A 238 -12.29 0.84 -0.19
C VAL A 238 -10.92 0.20 -0.21
N LEU A 239 -10.56 -0.46 0.89
CA LEU A 239 -9.39 -1.32 0.94
C LEU A 239 -9.69 -2.57 0.10
N ARG A 240 -8.83 -2.83 -0.86
CA ARG A 240 -8.93 -3.99 -1.75
C ARG A 240 -7.67 -4.83 -1.60
N ILE A 241 -7.83 -6.13 -1.45
CA ILE A 241 -6.71 -7.09 -1.33
C ILE A 241 -6.92 -8.25 -2.31
N GLY A 242 -5.87 -8.64 -3.02
CA GLY A 242 -5.91 -9.83 -3.87
C GLY A 242 -5.79 -11.09 -3.01
N LEU A 243 -6.59 -12.11 -3.31
CA LEU A 243 -6.59 -13.39 -2.60
C LEU A 243 -6.21 -14.52 -3.56
N THR A 244 -5.18 -15.28 -3.18
CA THR A 244 -4.66 -16.40 -3.99
C THR A 244 -5.14 -17.72 -3.38
N PRO A 245 -5.90 -18.55 -4.12
CA PRO A 245 -6.22 -19.90 -3.68
C PRO A 245 -4.97 -20.75 -3.52
N ILE A 246 -4.82 -21.39 -2.36
CA ILE A 246 -3.79 -22.43 -2.15
C ILE A 246 -4.40 -23.82 -1.94
N SER A 247 -5.67 -23.89 -1.58
CA SER A 247 -6.47 -25.11 -1.52
C SER A 247 -7.96 -24.78 -1.72
N SER A 248 -8.84 -25.78 -1.62
CA SER A 248 -10.29 -25.56 -1.62
C SER A 248 -10.82 -24.98 -0.29
N THR A 249 -9.96 -24.82 0.71
CA THR A 249 -10.32 -24.36 2.05
C THR A 249 -9.43 -23.23 2.56
N GLU A 250 -8.47 -22.74 1.76
CA GLU A 250 -7.52 -21.73 2.20
C GLU A 250 -7.17 -20.75 1.08
N LEU A 251 -7.13 -19.47 1.45
CA LEU A 251 -6.65 -18.37 0.62
C LEU A 251 -5.43 -17.73 1.27
N LEU A 252 -4.47 -17.30 0.47
CA LEU A 252 -3.40 -16.40 0.90
C LEU A 252 -3.72 -14.95 0.54
N VAL A 253 -3.43 -14.03 1.45
CA VAL A 253 -3.38 -12.60 1.12
C VAL A 253 -2.18 -12.36 0.20
N SER A 254 -2.47 -11.96 -1.04
CA SER A 254 -1.46 -11.84 -2.11
C SER A 254 -0.61 -10.59 -1.91
N GLY A 255 0.69 -10.67 -2.21
CA GLY A 255 1.60 -9.52 -2.16
C GLY A 255 2.87 -9.74 -1.35
N LEU A 256 3.57 -8.63 -1.09
CA LEU A 256 4.77 -8.56 -0.25
C LEU A 256 4.59 -7.50 0.85
N GLY A 257 5.12 -7.80 2.04
CA GLY A 257 5.15 -6.88 3.17
C GLY A 257 4.11 -7.19 4.24
N THR A 258 3.80 -6.19 5.07
CA THR A 258 2.95 -6.36 6.26
C THR A 258 1.53 -6.81 5.88
N GLY A 259 1.04 -7.86 6.55
CA GLY A 259 -0.29 -8.42 6.33
C GLY A 259 -0.44 -9.23 5.03
N LYS A 260 0.66 -9.46 4.29
CA LYS A 260 0.70 -10.31 3.10
C LYS A 260 1.26 -11.69 3.44
N GLY A 261 0.84 -12.71 2.71
CA GLY A 261 1.18 -14.10 2.99
C GLY A 261 0.41 -14.71 4.17
N GLU A 262 -0.49 -13.94 4.80
CA GLU A 262 -1.41 -14.43 5.81
C GLU A 262 -2.45 -15.38 5.19
N THR A 263 -2.89 -16.36 5.97
CA THR A 263 -3.89 -17.36 5.51
C THR A 263 -5.28 -16.99 6.00
N ILE A 264 -6.25 -17.05 5.08
CA ILE A 264 -7.68 -17.02 5.38
C ILE A 264 -8.19 -18.46 5.26
N ALA A 265 -8.65 -19.02 6.38
CA ALA A 265 -9.24 -20.36 6.40
C ALA A 265 -10.72 -20.27 6.06
N LEU A 266 -11.19 -21.22 5.27
CA LEU A 266 -12.56 -21.31 4.76
C LEU A 266 -13.19 -22.60 5.26
N SER A 267 -14.40 -22.51 5.80
CA SER A 267 -15.19 -23.68 6.21
C SER A 267 -16.67 -23.47 5.94
N VAL A 268 -17.42 -24.57 5.99
CA VAL A 268 -18.88 -24.55 6.03
C VAL A 268 -19.30 -25.10 7.38
N GLU A 269 -20.00 -24.28 8.17
CA GLU A 269 -20.44 -24.64 9.51
C GLU A 269 -21.93 -24.37 9.65
N GLN A 270 -22.70 -25.37 10.07
CA GLN A 270 -24.16 -25.27 10.16
C GLN A 270 -24.82 -24.81 8.85
N GLY A 271 -24.20 -25.11 7.71
CA GLY A 271 -24.67 -24.70 6.37
C GLY A 271 -24.29 -23.29 5.95
N GLU A 272 -23.51 -22.56 6.75
CA GLU A 272 -23.07 -21.19 6.47
C GLU A 272 -21.59 -21.16 6.06
N GLN A 273 -21.24 -20.36 5.07
CA GLN A 273 -19.84 -20.12 4.72
C GLN A 273 -19.19 -19.25 5.80
N VAL A 274 -18.07 -19.73 6.32
CA VAL A 274 -17.29 -19.08 7.37
C VAL A 274 -15.88 -18.80 6.86
N LEU A 275 -15.40 -17.57 7.07
CA LEU A 275 -14.01 -17.18 6.88
C LEU A 275 -13.37 -16.94 8.24
N ARG A 276 -12.12 -17.39 8.42
CA ARG A 276 -11.32 -17.08 9.61
C ARG A 276 -10.02 -16.42 9.22
N PHE A 277 -9.74 -15.28 9.87
CA PHE A 277 -8.56 -14.49 9.63
C PHE A 277 -8.15 -13.73 10.89
N SER A 278 -6.91 -13.89 11.34
CA SER A 278 -6.35 -13.14 12.49
C SER A 278 -7.23 -13.19 13.75
N GLY A 279 -7.87 -14.34 14.02
CA GLY A 279 -8.78 -14.52 15.15
C GLY A 279 -10.21 -14.00 14.95
N LEU A 280 -10.51 -13.36 13.82
CA LEU A 280 -11.87 -12.98 13.43
C LEU A 280 -12.60 -14.17 12.81
N GLU A 281 -13.88 -14.34 13.16
CA GLU A 281 -14.82 -15.23 12.49
C GLU A 281 -15.80 -14.38 11.69
N LEU A 282 -15.86 -14.62 10.38
CA LEU A 282 -16.76 -13.92 9.49
C LEU A 282 -17.76 -14.90 8.89
N ARG A 283 -19.06 -14.56 8.98
CA ARG A 283 -20.14 -15.36 8.39
C ARG A 283 -20.74 -14.66 7.20
N LYS A 284 -21.05 -15.44 6.17
CA LYS A 284 -21.65 -14.91 4.94
C LYS A 284 -23.06 -14.39 5.25
N LYS A 285 -23.34 -13.14 4.89
CA LYS A 285 -24.67 -12.56 5.04
C LYS A 285 -25.66 -13.31 4.15
N LYS A 286 -26.78 -13.74 4.74
CA LYS A 286 -27.90 -14.28 3.97
C LYS A 286 -28.50 -13.13 3.16
N ARG A 287 -28.49 -13.23 1.83
CA ARG A 287 -29.25 -12.30 0.98
C ARG A 287 -30.72 -12.37 1.39
N HIS A 288 -31.25 -11.31 1.98
CA HIS A 288 -32.69 -11.11 2.01
C HIS A 288 -33.11 -10.85 0.57
N LEU A 289 -33.78 -11.83 -0.04
CA LEU A 289 -34.65 -11.56 -1.17
C LEU A 289 -35.74 -10.61 -0.65
N ALA A 290 -35.55 -9.31 -0.83
CA ALA A 290 -36.63 -8.37 -0.68
C ALA A 290 -37.69 -8.77 -1.70
N ALA A 291 -38.80 -9.34 -1.23
CA ALA A 291 -39.98 -9.54 -2.04
C ALA A 291 -40.37 -8.18 -2.61
N VAL A 292 -40.23 -8.03 -3.92
CA VAL A 292 -40.86 -6.93 -4.66
C VAL A 292 -42.35 -7.18 -4.53
N VAL A 293 -42.97 -6.52 -3.55
CA VAL A 293 -44.42 -6.36 -3.52
C VAL A 293 -44.71 -5.25 -4.51
N GLU A 294 -45.15 -5.64 -5.71
CA GLU A 294 -45.82 -4.73 -6.63
C GLU A 294 -46.99 -4.05 -5.90
N LYS A 295 -47.03 -2.73 -5.99
CA LYS A 295 -48.23 -1.92 -5.83
C LYS A 295 -48.31 -0.94 -6.99
#